data_AF-A0A089MFH7-F1
#
_entry.id   AF-A0A089MFH7-F1
#
_cell.length_a   1.000
_cell.length_b   1.000
_cell.length_c   1.000
_cell.angle_alpha   90.00
_cell.angle_beta   90.00
_cell.angle_gamma   90.00
#
_symmetry.space_group_name_H-M   'P 1'
#
loop_
_entity.id
_entity.type
_entity.pdbx_description
1 polymer ?
#
loop_
_entity_poly.entity_id
_entity_poly.type
_entity_poly.pdbx_seq_one_letter_code
_entity_poly.pdbx_strand_id
1 'polypeptide(L)'
;MKVLEERIRKEGLILSDTVLKVDSFLNHQVDTGLALQTGREFKEVFGHLPVTKILTVEASGIQFAMAAGIAFSVPFIYAKKKKAVTLSEDVYSAPVHSFTRGEDYQISISQKYLGPEDKVLIVDDFLATGAALVGLADIVEQSGAQLLGVGCVIEKSFQEGRSLLEKRGIAVHALARISSMAPGEVHFIANEELIKESAGC
;
A
#
# COMPACT_ATOMS: atom_id res chain seq x y z
N MET A 1 11.97 -2.94 7.74
CA MET A 1 12.67 -4.13 7.19
C MET A 1 14.06 -3.69 6.73
N LYS A 2 15.11 -4.18 7.41
CA LYS A 2 16.50 -3.73 7.18
C LYS A 2 16.95 -3.87 5.71
N VAL A 3 16.63 -4.99 5.05
CA VAL A 3 17.01 -5.21 3.64
C VAL A 3 16.41 -4.17 2.69
N LEU A 4 15.18 -3.71 2.93
CA LEU A 4 14.55 -2.66 2.13
C LEU A 4 15.23 -1.30 2.34
N GLU A 5 15.51 -0.93 3.60
CA GLU A 5 16.21 0.32 3.89
C GLU A 5 17.63 0.33 3.30
N GLU A 6 18.35 -0.79 3.37
CA GLU A 6 19.66 -0.94 2.73
C GLU A 6 19.56 -0.83 1.20
N ARG A 7 18.52 -1.39 0.59
CA ARG A 7 18.25 -1.25 -0.85
C ARG A 7 18.04 0.21 -1.22
N ILE A 8 17.21 0.91 -0.46
CA ILE A 8 16.93 2.35 -0.66
C ILE A 8 18.23 3.16 -0.52
N ARG A 9 19.08 2.90 0.47
CA ARG A 9 20.36 3.61 0.64
C ARG A 9 21.34 3.38 -0.52
N LYS A 10 21.38 2.16 -1.09
CA LYS A 10 22.35 1.79 -2.13
C LYS A 10 21.90 2.17 -3.54
N GLU A 11 20.60 2.04 -3.81
CA GLU A 11 20.06 2.13 -5.18
C GLU A 11 19.01 3.23 -5.34
N GLY A 12 18.51 3.80 -4.24
CA GLY A 12 17.55 4.89 -4.28
C GLY A 12 18.19 6.19 -4.73
N LEU A 13 17.54 6.87 -5.68
CA LEU A 13 17.92 8.21 -6.14
C LEU A 13 16.91 9.23 -5.62
N ILE A 14 17.34 10.08 -4.69
CA ILE A 14 16.50 11.14 -4.13
C ILE A 14 16.66 12.39 -4.99
N LEU A 15 15.59 12.75 -5.71
CA LEU A 15 15.56 13.90 -6.63
C LEU A 15 15.20 15.20 -5.90
N SER A 16 14.44 15.09 -4.81
CA SER A 16 14.07 16.18 -3.91
C SER A 16 13.72 15.61 -2.53
N ASP A 17 13.44 16.49 -1.57
CA ASP A 17 12.88 16.13 -0.26
C ASP A 17 11.58 15.31 -0.29
N THR A 18 10.92 15.26 -1.45
CA THR A 18 9.59 14.66 -1.64
C THR A 18 9.59 13.55 -2.70
N VAL A 19 10.64 13.42 -3.52
CA VAL A 19 10.72 12.46 -4.63
C VAL A 19 11.90 11.50 -4.44
N LEU A 20 11.56 10.23 -4.17
CA LEU A 20 12.48 9.09 -4.14
C LEU A 20 12.22 8.20 -5.36
N LYS A 21 13.26 8.00 -6.17
CA LYS A 21 13.24 7.08 -7.32
C LYS A 21 13.87 5.75 -6.92
N VAL A 22 13.13 4.66 -7.09
CA VAL A 22 13.52 3.27 -6.76
C VAL A 22 13.22 2.32 -7.93
N ASP A 23 13.49 2.81 -9.14
CA ASP A 23 13.13 2.12 -10.38
C ASP A 23 13.90 0.82 -10.60
N SER A 24 15.07 0.63 -9.97
CA SER A 24 15.90 -0.57 -10.15
C SER A 24 15.31 -1.82 -9.47
N PHE A 25 14.42 -1.67 -8.49
CA PHE A 25 13.89 -2.81 -7.73
C PHE A 25 12.38 -2.75 -7.41
N LEU A 26 11.71 -1.61 -7.59
CA LEU A 26 10.32 -1.43 -7.18
C LEU A 26 9.40 -0.89 -8.28
N ASN A 27 9.70 0.26 -8.90
CA ASN A 27 8.73 1.01 -9.73
C ASN A 27 8.81 0.76 -11.24
N HIS A 28 9.90 0.18 -11.75
CA HIS A 28 10.05 -0.09 -13.19
C HIS A 28 10.63 -1.48 -13.42
N GLN A 29 11.84 -1.72 -12.92
CA GLN A 29 12.37 -3.05 -12.69
C GLN A 29 11.89 -3.52 -11.32
N VAL A 30 11.39 -4.76 -11.25
CA VAL A 30 10.91 -5.36 -10.01
C VAL A 30 11.87 -6.44 -9.56
N ASP A 31 12.40 -6.33 -8.35
CA ASP A 31 13.10 -7.43 -7.68
C ASP A 31 12.06 -8.40 -7.12
N THR A 32 11.90 -9.55 -7.78
CA THR A 32 10.89 -10.55 -7.43
C THR A 32 11.15 -11.20 -6.06
N GLY A 33 12.41 -11.33 -5.67
CA GLY A 33 12.80 -11.86 -4.36
C GLY A 33 12.36 -10.91 -3.23
N LEU A 34 12.63 -9.62 -3.41
CA LEU A 34 12.19 -8.57 -2.48
C LEU A 34 10.66 -8.45 -2.44
N ALA A 35 9.97 -8.56 -3.58
CA ALA A 35 8.51 -8.54 -3.62
C ALA A 35 7.90 -9.72 -2.83
N LEU A 36 8.39 -10.94 -3.06
CA LEU A 36 7.94 -12.12 -2.32
C LEU A 36 8.28 -12.04 -0.83
N GLN A 37 9.42 -11.47 -0.45
CA GLN A 37 9.74 -11.20 0.94
C GLN A 37 8.76 -10.22 1.57
N THR A 38 8.46 -9.11 0.89
CA THR A 38 7.48 -8.10 1.32
C THR A 38 6.11 -8.74 1.60
N GLY A 39 5.65 -9.63 0.73
CA GLY A 39 4.40 -10.38 0.95
C GLY A 39 4.43 -11.23 2.23
N ARG A 40 5.55 -11.89 2.53
CA ARG A 40 5.73 -12.65 3.79
C ARG A 40 5.75 -11.74 5.02
N GLU A 41 6.44 -10.61 4.96
CA GLU A 41 6.45 -9.64 6.06
C GLU A 41 5.04 -9.13 6.39
N PHE A 42 4.24 -8.82 5.37
CA PHE A 42 2.83 -8.47 5.61
C PHE A 42 2.03 -9.63 6.21
N LYS A 43 2.33 -10.88 5.86
CA LYS A 43 1.71 -12.05 6.47
C LYS A 43 2.11 -12.22 7.93
N GLU A 44 3.34 -11.92 8.32
CA GLU A 44 3.74 -11.92 9.73
C GLU A 44 2.95 -10.86 10.53
N VAL A 45 2.82 -9.64 9.97
CA VAL A 45 2.15 -8.53 10.65
C VAL A 45 0.64 -8.72 10.77
N PHE A 46 -0.03 -9.01 9.65
CA PHE A 46 -1.49 -9.08 9.58
C PHE A 46 -2.04 -10.51 9.59
N GLY A 47 -1.19 -11.54 9.74
CA GLY A 47 -1.58 -12.94 9.60
C GLY A 47 -2.55 -13.45 10.67
N HIS A 48 -2.62 -12.75 11.80
CA HIS A 48 -3.59 -12.98 12.86
C HIS A 48 -5.00 -12.46 12.51
N LEU A 49 -5.13 -11.62 11.47
CA LEU A 49 -6.40 -11.11 11.01
C LEU A 49 -7.02 -12.04 9.95
N PRO A 50 -8.36 -12.11 9.87
CA PRO A 50 -9.08 -12.99 8.95
C PRO A 50 -9.15 -12.40 7.52
N VAL A 51 -8.00 -12.08 6.92
CA VAL A 51 -7.93 -11.49 5.56
C VAL A 51 -8.51 -12.47 4.54
N THR A 52 -9.47 -12.01 3.72
CA THR A 52 -10.08 -12.79 2.63
C THR A 52 -9.72 -12.25 1.24
N LYS A 53 -9.15 -11.04 1.18
CA LYS A 53 -8.84 -10.36 -0.08
C LYS A 53 -7.73 -9.32 0.11
N ILE A 54 -6.82 -9.26 -0.85
CA ILE A 54 -5.87 -8.14 -0.96
C ILE A 54 -6.41 -7.12 -1.98
N LEU A 55 -6.28 -5.84 -1.66
CA LEU A 55 -6.69 -4.75 -2.52
C LEU A 55 -5.51 -3.82 -2.81
N THR A 56 -5.37 -3.36 -4.06
CA THR A 56 -4.35 -2.38 -4.45
C THR A 56 -4.85 -1.48 -5.59
N VAL A 57 -3.99 -0.62 -6.13
CA VAL A 57 -4.23 0.19 -7.33
C VAL A 57 -3.11 -0.01 -8.36
N GLU A 58 -3.43 0.02 -9.65
CA GLU A 58 -2.41 -0.14 -10.69
C GLU A 58 -1.41 1.04 -10.74
N ALA A 59 -0.15 0.84 -11.12
CA ALA A 59 0.47 -0.44 -11.52
C ALA A 59 1.43 -0.99 -10.44
N SER A 60 2.23 -0.14 -9.80
CA SER A 60 3.32 -0.55 -8.89
C SER A 60 2.87 -1.31 -7.65
N GLY A 61 1.63 -1.13 -7.18
CA GLY A 61 1.11 -1.91 -6.06
C GLY A 61 0.88 -3.40 -6.41
N ILE A 62 0.74 -3.75 -7.70
CA ILE A 62 0.30 -5.08 -8.15
C ILE A 62 1.26 -6.18 -7.71
N GLN A 63 2.58 -6.00 -7.86
CA GLN A 63 3.56 -7.03 -7.49
C GLN A 63 3.55 -7.33 -5.98
N PHE A 64 3.34 -6.31 -5.15
CA PHE A 64 3.29 -6.47 -3.70
C PHE A 64 1.96 -7.03 -3.23
N ALA A 65 0.86 -6.61 -3.86
CA ALA A 65 -0.46 -7.21 -3.64
C ALA A 65 -0.51 -8.68 -4.06
N MET A 66 0.13 -9.04 -5.18
CA MET A 66 0.27 -10.43 -5.62
C MET A 66 1.08 -11.24 -4.61
N ALA A 67 2.24 -10.73 -4.18
CA ALA A 67 3.08 -11.39 -3.19
C ALA A 67 2.35 -11.59 -1.85
N ALA A 68 1.61 -10.58 -1.39
CA ALA A 68 0.75 -10.69 -0.22
C ALA A 68 -0.36 -11.73 -0.45
N GLY A 69 -1.08 -11.68 -1.59
CA GLY A 69 -2.11 -12.67 -1.91
C GLY A 69 -1.61 -14.11 -1.87
N ILE A 70 -0.39 -14.35 -2.38
CA ILE A 70 0.29 -15.65 -2.26
C ILE A 70 0.54 -16.01 -0.79
N ALA A 71 1.14 -15.11 -0.01
CA ALA A 71 1.47 -15.37 1.40
C ALA A 71 0.23 -15.59 2.28
N PHE A 72 -0.89 -14.92 1.97
CA PHE A 72 -2.17 -15.09 2.66
C PHE A 72 -3.03 -16.22 2.09
N SER A 73 -2.68 -16.77 0.92
CA SER A 73 -3.50 -17.73 0.16
C SER A 73 -4.91 -17.21 -0.17
N VAL A 74 -4.99 -15.94 -0.59
CA VAL A 74 -6.25 -15.26 -0.95
C VAL A 74 -6.11 -14.52 -2.29
N PRO A 75 -7.20 -14.30 -3.03
CA PRO A 75 -7.15 -13.51 -4.25
C PRO A 75 -6.79 -12.04 -3.95
N PHE A 76 -6.22 -11.37 -4.94
CA PHE A 76 -6.08 -9.91 -4.93
C PHE A 76 -6.90 -9.29 -6.05
N ILE A 77 -7.35 -8.06 -5.81
CA ILE A 77 -7.98 -7.19 -6.81
C ILE A 77 -7.18 -5.89 -6.88
N TYR A 78 -7.19 -5.24 -8.04
CA TYR A 78 -6.48 -3.98 -8.24
C TYR A 78 -7.36 -2.98 -8.96
N ALA A 79 -7.46 -1.77 -8.40
CA ALA A 79 -8.26 -0.70 -8.97
C ALA A 79 -7.64 -0.16 -10.26
N LYS A 80 -8.51 0.17 -11.22
CA LYS A 80 -8.15 0.75 -12.51
C LYS A 80 -8.23 2.27 -12.47
N LYS A 81 -7.20 2.97 -12.97
CA LYS A 81 -7.11 4.44 -13.03
C LYS A 81 -7.83 5.04 -14.24
N LYS A 82 -8.22 4.18 -15.20
CA LYS A 82 -8.99 4.54 -16.39
C LYS A 82 -10.15 3.57 -16.50
N LYS A 83 -11.28 4.05 -17.03
CA LYS A 83 -12.43 3.19 -17.35
C LYS A 83 -11.98 2.15 -18.38
N ALA A 84 -11.80 0.90 -17.95
CA ALA A 84 -11.48 -0.18 -18.86
C ALA A 84 -12.74 -0.54 -19.66
N VAL A 85 -12.61 -0.73 -20.97
CA VAL A 85 -13.73 -1.16 -21.85
C VAL A 85 -14.33 -2.49 -21.36
N THR A 86 -13.55 -3.29 -20.65
CA THR A 86 -13.93 -4.60 -20.11
C THR A 86 -14.50 -4.55 -18.69
N LEU A 87 -14.49 -3.41 -18.00
CA LEU A 87 -15.12 -3.27 -16.69
C LEU A 87 -16.64 -3.17 -16.92
N SER A 88 -17.41 -4.01 -16.20
CA SER A 88 -18.88 -3.96 -16.18
C SER A 88 -19.38 -2.54 -15.91
N GLU A 89 -20.61 -2.22 -16.32
CA GLU A 89 -21.20 -0.91 -16.02
C GLU A 89 -21.27 -0.64 -14.50
N ASP A 90 -21.43 -1.70 -13.69
CA ASP A 90 -21.45 -1.62 -12.22
C ASP A 90 -20.05 -1.67 -11.62
N VAL A 91 -19.61 -0.53 -11.10
CA VAL A 91 -18.32 -0.34 -10.43
C VAL A 91 -18.50 0.42 -9.12
N TYR A 92 -17.60 0.18 -8.16
CA TYR A 92 -17.29 1.15 -7.12
C TYR A 92 -16.21 2.09 -7.62
N SER A 93 -16.27 3.36 -7.25
CA SER A 93 -15.30 4.35 -7.71
C SER A 93 -15.00 5.40 -6.66
N ALA A 94 -13.78 5.93 -6.69
CA ALA A 94 -13.38 7.05 -5.85
C ALA A 94 -12.49 8.03 -6.63
N PRO A 95 -12.66 9.35 -6.45
CA PRO A 95 -11.75 10.34 -6.98
C PRO A 95 -10.42 10.30 -6.24
N VAL A 96 -9.31 10.46 -6.97
CA VAL A 96 -7.97 10.56 -6.41
C VAL A 96 -7.27 11.76 -7.03
N HIS A 97 -6.80 12.67 -6.18
CA HIS A 97 -5.97 13.79 -6.58
C HIS A 97 -4.50 13.36 -6.64
N SER A 98 -3.87 13.44 -7.81
CA SER A 98 -2.43 13.22 -7.97
C SER A 98 -1.67 14.52 -7.81
N PHE A 99 -1.09 14.77 -6.64
CA PHE A 99 -0.23 15.94 -6.43
C PHE A 99 1.02 15.93 -7.32
N THR A 100 1.56 14.74 -7.63
CA THR A 100 2.74 14.61 -8.49
C THR A 100 2.44 14.89 -9.96
N ARG A 101 1.19 14.71 -10.41
CA ARG A 101 0.77 14.98 -11.79
C ARG A 101 -0.10 16.24 -11.95
N GLY A 102 -0.60 16.79 -10.84
CA GLY A 102 -1.53 17.91 -10.84
C GLY A 102 -2.89 17.58 -11.46
N GLU A 103 -3.32 16.31 -11.44
CA GLU A 103 -4.55 15.84 -12.09
C GLU A 103 -5.42 15.02 -11.14
N ASP A 104 -6.75 15.18 -11.29
CA ASP A 104 -7.73 14.29 -10.68
C ASP A 104 -8.02 13.12 -11.63
N TYR A 105 -8.09 11.92 -11.07
CA TYR A 105 -8.52 10.73 -11.80
C TYR A 105 -9.45 9.88 -10.94
N GLN A 106 -10.19 8.99 -11.59
CA GLN A 106 -11.05 8.02 -10.90
C GLN A 106 -10.34 6.68 -10.81
N ILE A 107 -10.35 6.08 -9.63
CA ILE A 107 -10.05 4.67 -9.48
C ILE A 107 -11.35 3.88 -9.41
N SER A 108 -11.37 2.68 -10.01
CA SER A 108 -12.59 1.88 -10.11
C SER A 108 -12.34 0.39 -9.95
N ILE A 109 -13.32 -0.29 -9.35
CA ILE A 109 -13.36 -1.76 -9.12
C ILE A 109 -14.74 -2.28 -9.49
N SER A 110 -14.78 -3.41 -10.22
CA SER A 110 -16.06 -4.08 -10.52
C SER A 110 -16.68 -4.64 -9.24
N GLN A 111 -17.96 -4.33 -9.01
CA GLN A 111 -18.70 -4.78 -7.82
C GLN A 111 -18.78 -6.30 -7.70
N LYS A 112 -18.58 -7.03 -8.80
CA LYS A 112 -18.54 -8.50 -8.82
C LYS A 112 -17.46 -9.09 -7.91
N TYR A 113 -16.37 -8.37 -7.66
CA TYR A 113 -15.18 -8.90 -6.98
C TYR A 113 -14.93 -8.32 -5.60
N LEU A 114 -15.83 -7.48 -5.09
CA LEU A 114 -15.71 -6.89 -3.76
C LEU A 114 -17.12 -6.72 -3.16
N GLY A 115 -17.38 -7.33 -2.01
CA GLY A 115 -18.70 -7.26 -1.37
C GLY A 115 -18.65 -7.39 0.15
N PRO A 116 -19.80 -7.35 0.83
CA PRO A 116 -19.87 -7.17 2.29
C PRO A 116 -19.25 -8.30 3.13
N GLU A 117 -19.10 -9.49 2.56
CA GLU A 117 -18.44 -10.62 3.23
C GLU A 117 -16.91 -10.53 3.19
N ASP A 118 -16.35 -9.59 2.41
CA ASP A 118 -14.91 -9.44 2.27
C ASP A 118 -14.27 -8.74 3.46
N LYS A 119 -13.10 -9.25 3.86
CA LYS A 119 -12.23 -8.65 4.87
C LYS A 119 -10.91 -8.32 4.20
N VAL A 120 -10.75 -7.04 3.90
CA VAL A 120 -9.78 -6.52 2.94
C VAL A 120 -8.53 -6.04 3.66
N LEU A 121 -7.37 -6.43 3.14
CA LEU A 121 -6.10 -5.77 3.44
C LEU A 121 -5.66 -4.99 2.21
N ILE A 122 -5.49 -3.67 2.34
CA ILE A 122 -4.90 -2.87 1.26
C ILE A 122 -3.38 -3.05 1.29
N VAL A 123 -2.76 -3.33 0.15
CA VAL A 123 -1.30 -3.43 -0.01
C VAL A 123 -0.86 -2.56 -1.18
N ASP A 124 0.06 -1.63 -0.94
CA ASP A 124 0.57 -0.72 -1.99
C ASP A 124 2.07 -0.44 -1.88
N ASP A 125 2.64 0.15 -2.91
CA ASP A 125 4.07 0.42 -3.00
C ASP A 125 4.51 1.60 -2.12
N PHE A 126 3.80 2.72 -2.19
CA PHE A 126 4.13 3.95 -1.46
C PHE A 126 2.97 4.52 -0.64
N LEU A 127 3.30 5.00 0.56
CA LEU A 127 2.46 5.91 1.33
C LEU A 127 3.10 7.29 1.41
N ALA A 128 2.50 8.26 0.71
CA ALA A 128 2.93 9.65 0.61
C ALA A 128 1.82 10.58 1.16
N THR A 129 1.13 11.31 0.27
CA THR A 129 -0.07 12.08 0.63
C THR A 129 -1.26 11.20 1.00
N GLY A 130 -1.22 9.91 0.64
CA GLY A 130 -2.25 8.92 0.98
C GLY A 130 -3.50 8.94 0.09
N ALA A 131 -3.60 9.86 -0.88
CA ALA A 131 -4.82 10.05 -1.69
C ALA A 131 -5.35 8.76 -2.34
N ALA A 132 -4.47 7.93 -2.90
CA ALA A 132 -4.88 6.65 -3.51
C ALA A 132 -5.38 5.64 -2.47
N LEU A 133 -4.69 5.51 -1.33
CA LEU A 133 -5.08 4.58 -0.26
C LEU A 133 -6.39 5.00 0.41
N VAL A 134 -6.60 6.31 0.54
CA VAL A 134 -7.88 6.88 0.98
C VAL A 134 -9.00 6.53 0.00
N GLY A 135 -8.79 6.72 -1.31
CA GLY A 135 -9.78 6.32 -2.31
C GLY A 135 -10.07 4.82 -2.33
N LEU A 136 -9.06 3.98 -2.07
CA LEU A 136 -9.26 2.53 -1.90
C LEU A 136 -10.08 2.22 -0.66
N ALA A 137 -9.84 2.91 0.47
CA ALA A 137 -10.64 2.78 1.66
C ALA A 137 -12.11 3.19 1.42
N ASP A 138 -12.34 4.27 0.67
CA ASP A 138 -13.69 4.71 0.27
C ASP A 138 -14.40 3.64 -0.59
N ILE A 139 -13.68 2.96 -1.48
CA ILE A 139 -14.24 1.84 -2.27
C ILE A 139 -14.60 0.64 -1.38
N VAL A 140 -13.77 0.31 -0.40
CA VAL A 140 -14.06 -0.76 0.57
C VAL A 140 -15.32 -0.42 1.35
N GLU A 141 -15.45 0.82 1.83
CA GLU A 141 -16.67 1.29 2.52
C GLU A 141 -17.91 1.21 1.62
N GLN A 142 -17.84 1.68 0.37
CA GLN A 142 -18.94 1.59 -0.60
C GLN A 142 -19.42 0.16 -0.84
N SER A 143 -18.52 -0.83 -0.78
CA SER A 143 -18.84 -2.24 -0.98
C SER A 143 -19.49 -2.92 0.23
N GLY A 144 -19.48 -2.26 1.39
CA GLY A 144 -19.87 -2.84 2.67
C GLY A 144 -18.85 -3.84 3.25
N ALA A 145 -17.71 -4.04 2.58
CA ALA A 145 -16.63 -4.89 3.07
C ALA A 145 -15.92 -4.26 4.28
N GLN A 146 -15.24 -5.10 5.07
CA GLN A 146 -14.45 -4.65 6.21
C GLN A 146 -13.01 -4.35 5.80
N LEU A 147 -12.52 -3.14 6.02
CA LEU A 147 -11.10 -2.82 5.92
C LEU A 147 -10.36 -3.24 7.19
N LEU A 148 -9.42 -4.18 7.09
CA LEU A 148 -8.62 -4.68 8.22
C LEU A 148 -7.35 -3.86 8.47
N GLY A 149 -6.86 -3.15 7.46
CA GLY A 149 -5.67 -2.33 7.56
C GLY A 149 -5.04 -2.01 6.21
N VAL A 150 -3.90 -1.33 6.26
CA VAL A 150 -3.10 -0.93 5.11
C VAL A 150 -1.65 -1.34 5.35
N GLY A 151 -1.10 -2.14 4.43
CA GLY A 151 0.33 -2.41 4.30
C GLY A 151 0.93 -1.59 3.18
N CYS A 152 2.06 -0.91 3.43
CA CYS A 152 2.82 -0.24 2.37
C CYS A 152 4.30 -0.59 2.43
N VAL A 153 4.95 -0.62 1.26
CA VAL A 153 6.38 -0.97 1.19
C VAL A 153 7.22 0.19 1.71
N ILE A 154 7.01 1.40 1.18
CA ILE A 154 7.75 2.60 1.56
C ILE A 154 6.78 3.70 2.01
N GLU A 155 6.97 4.23 3.22
CA GLU A 155 6.24 5.38 3.74
C GLU A 155 7.16 6.60 3.81
N LYS A 156 6.68 7.74 3.31
CA LYS A 156 7.25 9.06 3.56
C LYS A 156 6.53 9.68 4.76
N SER A 157 7.04 9.42 5.96
CA SER A 157 6.37 9.75 7.24
C SER A 157 6.30 11.25 7.52
N PHE A 158 7.05 12.07 6.78
CA PHE A 158 6.94 13.53 6.80
C PHE A 158 5.76 14.06 5.95
N GLN A 159 5.01 13.18 5.28
CA GLN A 159 3.76 13.51 4.58
C GLN A 159 2.54 13.00 5.35
N GLU A 160 1.38 13.58 5.06
CA GLU A 160 0.15 13.46 5.85
C GLU A 160 -0.59 12.13 5.68
N GLY A 161 -0.23 11.29 4.70
CA GLY A 161 -1.04 10.14 4.29
C GLY A 161 -1.33 9.14 5.40
N ARG A 162 -0.34 8.81 6.24
CA ARG A 162 -0.54 7.95 7.42
C ARG A 162 -1.59 8.55 8.36
N SER A 163 -1.45 9.84 8.67
CA SER A 163 -2.35 10.53 9.61
C SER A 163 -3.80 10.59 9.09
N LEU A 164 -4.01 10.66 7.78
CA LEU A 164 -5.34 10.63 7.17
C LEU A 164 -6.04 9.28 7.36
N LEU A 165 -5.29 8.18 7.24
CA LEU A 165 -5.81 6.83 7.44
C LEU A 165 -6.06 6.55 8.93
N GLU A 166 -5.11 6.89 9.80
CA GLU A 166 -5.21 6.68 11.25
C GLU A 166 -6.39 7.47 11.86
N LYS A 167 -6.67 8.69 11.39
CA LYS A 167 -7.85 9.48 11.80
C LYS A 167 -9.18 8.81 11.47
N ARG A 168 -9.20 7.88 10.51
CA ARG A 168 -10.36 7.06 10.16
C ARG A 168 -10.39 5.73 10.91
N GLY A 169 -9.50 5.53 11.89
CA GLY A 169 -9.37 4.27 12.64
C GLY A 169 -8.72 3.15 11.84
N ILE A 170 -8.03 3.45 10.73
CA ILE A 170 -7.39 2.45 9.87
C ILE A 170 -5.95 2.21 10.34
N ALA A 171 -5.63 0.97 10.68
CA ALA A 171 -4.27 0.57 11.04
C ALA A 171 -3.33 0.61 9.82
N VAL A 172 -2.16 1.22 9.98
CA VAL A 172 -1.16 1.36 8.90
C VAL A 172 0.18 0.74 9.32
N HIS A 173 0.67 -0.19 8.50
CA HIS A 173 2.00 -0.76 8.63
C HIS A 173 2.85 -0.46 7.39
N ALA A 174 4.07 0.02 7.61
CA ALA A 174 5.02 0.36 6.55
C ALA A 174 6.33 -0.39 6.75
N LEU A 175 6.85 -1.04 5.70
CA LEU A 175 8.08 -1.82 5.83
C LEU A 175 9.33 -0.93 5.92
N ALA A 176 9.37 0.21 5.25
CA ALA A 176 10.38 1.24 5.47
C ALA A 176 9.71 2.60 5.68
N ARG A 177 10.02 3.26 6.80
CA ARG A 177 9.46 4.56 7.17
C ARG A 177 10.54 5.62 7.08
N ILE A 178 10.40 6.57 6.17
CA ILE A 178 11.36 7.65 5.94
C ILE A 178 10.91 8.87 6.74
N SER A 179 11.72 9.29 7.72
CA SER A 179 11.45 10.49 8.53
C SER A 179 11.78 11.77 7.78
N SER A 180 12.83 11.76 6.96
CA SER A 180 13.24 12.88 6.11
C SER A 180 14.20 12.37 5.02
N MET A 181 14.32 13.14 3.94
CA MET A 181 15.25 12.84 2.86
C MET A 181 15.69 14.11 2.13
N ALA A 182 16.88 14.07 1.53
CA ALA A 182 17.44 15.09 0.66
C ALA A 182 18.33 14.39 -0.38
N PRO A 183 18.73 15.05 -1.49
CA PRO A 183 19.64 14.43 -2.46
C PRO A 183 20.90 13.87 -1.79
N GLY A 184 21.07 12.54 -1.84
CA GLY A 184 22.19 11.81 -1.21
C GLY A 184 21.99 11.41 0.26
N GLU A 185 20.87 11.76 0.89
CA GLU A 185 20.64 11.54 2.32
C GLU A 185 19.23 11.02 2.61
N VAL A 186 19.12 9.93 3.37
CA VAL A 186 17.83 9.34 3.79
C VAL A 186 17.87 8.95 5.25
N HIS A 187 16.88 9.42 6.01
CA HIS A 187 16.69 9.09 7.41
C HIS A 187 15.45 8.23 7.58
N PHE A 188 15.58 7.13 8.30
CA PHE A 188 14.49 6.22 8.58
C PHE A 188 14.03 6.35 10.04
N ILE A 189 12.73 6.20 10.26
CA ILE A 189 12.18 5.98 11.59
C ILE A 189 12.55 4.56 12.00
N ALA A 190 13.18 4.40 13.16
CA ALA A 190 13.41 3.08 13.72
C ALA A 190 12.07 2.37 13.91
N ASN A 191 11.92 1.19 13.33
CA ASN A 191 10.80 0.31 13.67
C ASN A 191 11.08 -0.25 15.07
N GLU A 192 10.71 0.49 16.12
CA GLU A 192 10.64 -0.07 17.46
C GLU A 192 9.63 -1.24 17.43
N GLU A 193 10.07 -2.35 18.00
CA GLU A 193 9.47 -3.67 17.88
C GLU A 193 7.97 -3.68 18.22
N LEU A 194 7.16 -4.23 17.31
CA LEU A 194 5.86 -4.82 17.63
C LEU A 194 6.07 -6.09 18.49
N ILE A 195 6.58 -5.91 19.71
CA ILE A 195 6.50 -6.89 20.79
C ILE A 195 6.00 -6.13 22.01
N LYS A 196 4.68 -5.88 22.06
CA LYS A 196 3.87 -5.63 23.26
C LYS A 196 2.46 -5.22 22.83
N GLU A 197 1.60 -6.20 22.57
CA GLU A 197 0.16 -6.21 22.92
C GLU A 197 -0.51 -7.53 22.51
N SER A 198 0.16 -8.66 22.80
CA SER A 198 -0.49 -9.98 22.87
C SER A 198 -0.10 -10.73 24.15
N ALA A 199 0.50 -10.02 25.11
CA ALA A 199 0.74 -10.46 26.48
C ALA A 199 -0.02 -9.55 27.45
N GLY A 200 -1.34 -9.53 27.32
CA GLY A 200 -2.26 -9.08 28.35
C GLY A 200 -3.25 -10.20 28.58
N CYS A 201 -3.10 -10.90 29.70
CA CYS A 201 -4.05 -11.89 30.20
C CYS A 201 -5.46 -11.29 30.37
#